data_AF-A0A3D3NT14-F1
#
_entry.id   AF-A0A3D3NT14-F1
#
_cell.length_a   1.000
_cell.length_b   1.000
_cell.length_c   1.000
_cell.angle_alpha   90.00
_cell.angle_beta   90.00
_cell.angle_gamma   90.00
#
_symmetry.space_group_name_H-M   'P 1'
#
loop_
_entity.id
_entity.type
_entity.pdbx_description
1 polymer ?
#
loop_
_entity_poly.entity_id
_entity_poly.type
_entity_poly.pdbx_seq_one_letter_code
_entity_poly.pdbx_strand_id
1 'polypeptide(L)'
;ADLLPPQSEFITPGSDRAGLDVLAKLNTAHAQARPGDDRLLARVRSYELAAAMQLSATDALDVSKEPRHIQDLYGLASEGPGVDDTTINVKAETEFFGRKCLVARRLLERGVRFVQ
;
A
#
# COMPACT_ATOMS: atom_id res chain seq x y z
N ALA A 1 -4.79 3.91 4.68
CA ALA A 1 -4.92 4.96 3.66
C ALA A 1 -5.67 4.32 2.50
N ASP A 2 -6.79 4.92 2.09
CA ASP A 2 -7.64 4.39 1.03
C ASP A 2 -7.10 4.89 -0.31
N LEU A 3 -6.33 4.04 -0.99
CA LEU A 3 -5.59 4.37 -2.23
C LEU A 3 -6.27 3.82 -3.47
N LEU A 4 -7.32 3.06 -3.24
CA LEU A 4 -8.16 2.53 -4.29
C LEU A 4 -9.41 3.42 -4.35
N PRO A 5 -10.00 3.61 -5.53
CA PRO A 5 -11.27 4.28 -5.62
C PRO A 5 -12.28 3.56 -4.71
N PRO A 6 -13.12 4.31 -3.96
CA PRO A 6 -14.12 3.70 -3.09
C PRO A 6 -15.04 2.83 -3.94
N GLN A 7 -15.44 1.66 -3.41
CA GLN A 7 -16.37 0.78 -4.11
C GLN A 7 -17.72 1.50 -4.25
N SER A 8 -17.98 1.98 -5.46
CA SER A 8 -19.12 2.83 -5.82
C SER A 8 -19.61 2.39 -7.19
N GLU A 9 -20.93 2.35 -7.37
CA GLU A 9 -21.57 2.02 -8.66
C GLU A 9 -21.12 2.96 -9.80
N PHE A 10 -20.69 4.17 -9.45
CA PHE A 10 -20.35 5.23 -10.41
C PHE A 10 -18.84 5.41 -10.63
N ILE A 11 -18.00 4.85 -9.74
CA ILE A 11 -16.54 4.96 -9.85
C ILE A 11 -15.98 3.59 -10.23
N THR A 12 -15.85 3.41 -11.53
CA THR A 12 -15.18 2.23 -12.12
C THR A 12 -13.67 2.48 -12.27
N PRO A 13 -12.85 1.42 -12.35
CA PRO A 13 -11.43 1.56 -12.68
C PRO A 13 -11.18 2.31 -14.00
N GLY A 14 -12.10 2.15 -14.98
CA GLY A 14 -12.04 2.86 -16.25
C GLY A 14 -12.30 4.36 -16.12
N SER A 15 -13.31 4.75 -15.33
CA SER A 15 -13.62 6.16 -15.08
C SER A 15 -12.57 6.87 -14.24
N ASP A 16 -11.98 6.17 -13.27
CA ASP A 16 -10.88 6.71 -12.45
C ASP A 16 -9.65 7.02 -13.32
N ARG A 17 -9.23 6.06 -14.16
CA ARG A 17 -8.14 6.25 -15.12
C ARG A 17 -8.41 7.39 -16.11
N ALA A 18 -9.64 7.47 -16.64
CA ALA A 18 -10.04 8.56 -17.52
C ALA A 18 -9.99 9.94 -16.82
N GLY A 19 -10.36 9.99 -15.53
CA GLY A 19 -10.25 11.20 -14.72
C GLY A 19 -8.79 11.66 -14.54
N LEU A 20 -7.89 10.72 -14.22
CA LEU A 20 -6.45 10.99 -14.13
C LEU A 20 -5.86 11.48 -15.46
N ASP A 21 -6.28 10.91 -16.58
CA ASP A 21 -5.84 11.34 -17.92
C ASP A 21 -6.28 12.78 -18.23
N VAL A 22 -7.50 13.17 -17.82
CA VAL A 22 -7.99 14.55 -17.98
C VAL A 22 -7.21 15.51 -17.09
N LEU A 23 -6.96 15.15 -15.83
CA LEU A 23 -6.13 15.94 -14.91
C LEU A 23 -4.72 16.14 -15.46
N ALA A 24 -4.11 15.10 -16.03
CA ALA A 24 -2.80 15.19 -16.65
C ALA A 24 -2.80 16.21 -17.81
N LYS A 25 -3.80 16.15 -18.69
CA LYS A 25 -3.95 17.11 -19.81
C LYS A 25 -4.10 18.55 -19.31
N LEU A 26 -4.91 18.78 -18.28
CA LEU A 26 -5.09 20.11 -17.68
C LEU A 26 -3.80 20.63 -17.05
N ASN A 27 -3.07 19.78 -16.33
CA ASN A 27 -1.76 20.12 -15.76
C ASN A 27 -0.76 20.49 -16.87
N THR A 28 -0.70 19.72 -17.96
CA THR A 28 0.17 20.03 -19.11
C THR A 28 -0.20 21.37 -19.75
N ALA A 29 -1.49 21.62 -20.02
CA ALA A 29 -1.94 22.88 -20.60
C ALA A 29 -1.64 24.08 -19.68
N HIS A 30 -1.82 23.91 -18.36
CA HIS A 30 -1.51 24.95 -17.37
C HIS A 30 -0.01 25.27 -17.29
N ALA A 31 0.84 24.24 -17.39
CA ALA A 31 2.29 24.39 -17.39
C ALA A 31 2.79 25.08 -18.68
N GLN A 32 2.22 24.71 -19.84
CA GLN A 32 2.58 25.33 -21.14
C GLN A 32 2.28 26.83 -21.19
N ALA A 33 1.24 27.29 -20.49
CA ALA A 33 0.90 28.71 -20.40
C ALA A 33 1.88 29.53 -19.52
N ARG A 34 2.76 28.87 -18.76
CA ARG A 34 3.72 29.51 -17.82
C ARG A 34 5.12 28.93 -17.98
N PRO A 35 5.77 29.14 -19.14
CA PRO A 35 7.14 28.66 -19.36
C PRO A 35 8.09 29.25 -18.31
N GLY A 36 8.75 28.39 -17.54
CA GLY A 36 9.71 28.75 -16.49
C GLY A 36 9.20 28.60 -15.04
N ASP A 37 7.92 28.30 -14.81
CA ASP A 37 7.39 28.02 -13.47
C ASP A 37 7.30 26.50 -13.20
N ASP A 38 8.40 25.93 -12.71
CA ASP A 38 8.50 24.49 -12.42
C ASP A 38 7.74 24.06 -11.16
N ARG A 39 7.13 24.99 -10.42
CA ARG A 39 6.44 24.68 -9.15
C ARG A 39 5.28 23.72 -9.35
N LEU A 40 4.54 23.86 -10.45
CA LEU A 40 3.44 22.96 -10.78
C LEU A 40 3.95 21.54 -11.02
N LEU A 41 4.98 21.37 -11.87
CA LEU A 41 5.56 20.07 -12.19
C LEU A 41 6.18 19.41 -10.95
N ALA A 42 6.88 20.18 -10.13
CA ALA A 42 7.44 19.68 -8.86
C ALA A 42 6.34 19.16 -7.93
N ARG A 43 5.20 19.86 -7.85
CA ARG A 43 4.06 19.46 -7.01
C ARG A 43 3.35 18.21 -7.54
N VAL A 44 3.15 18.12 -8.86
CA VAL A 44 2.60 16.92 -9.51
C VAL A 44 3.47 15.69 -9.20
N ARG A 45 4.79 15.79 -9.41
CA ARG A 45 5.73 14.71 -9.11
C ARG A 45 5.73 14.31 -7.64
N SER A 46 5.61 15.27 -6.73
CA SER A 46 5.52 15.00 -5.28
C SER A 46 4.27 14.19 -4.94
N TYR A 47 3.12 14.53 -5.53
CA TYR A 47 1.88 13.77 -5.31
C TYR A 47 1.92 12.38 -5.95
N GLU A 48 2.48 12.23 -7.14
CA GLU A 48 2.68 10.93 -7.78
C GLU A 48 3.62 10.03 -6.95
N LEU A 49 4.72 10.59 -6.45
CA LEU A 49 5.64 9.87 -5.57
C LEU A 49 4.94 9.43 -4.29
N ALA A 50 4.17 10.31 -3.65
CA ALA A 50 3.41 9.97 -2.45
C ALA A 50 2.40 8.83 -2.74
N ALA A 51 1.67 8.90 -3.85
CA ALA A 51 0.75 7.85 -4.26
C ALA A 51 1.47 6.52 -4.50
N ALA A 52 2.63 6.54 -5.18
CA ALA A 52 3.44 5.36 -5.41
C ALA A 52 3.98 4.74 -4.10
N MET A 53 4.44 5.58 -3.16
CA MET A 53 4.87 5.13 -1.83
C MET A 53 3.73 4.47 -1.06
N GLN A 54 2.53 5.08 -1.10
CA GLN A 54 1.36 4.54 -0.44
C GLN A 54 0.95 3.18 -1.05
N LEU A 55 0.94 3.05 -2.38
CA LEU A 55 0.60 1.79 -3.07
C LEU A 55 1.62 0.69 -2.77
N SER A 56 2.90 1.02 -2.75
CA SER A 56 3.98 0.08 -2.40
C SER A 56 3.89 -0.39 -0.94
N ALA A 57 3.38 0.42 -0.02
CA ALA A 57 3.22 0.03 1.38
C ALA A 57 2.19 -1.08 1.56
N THR A 58 1.08 -1.04 0.81
CA THR A 58 0.04 -2.08 0.81
C THR A 58 0.59 -3.46 0.44
N ASP A 59 1.44 -3.53 -0.58
CA ASP A 59 2.03 -4.81 -1.01
C ASP A 59 3.04 -5.36 -0.01
N ALA A 60 3.75 -4.51 0.73
CA ALA A 60 4.65 -4.97 1.80
C ALA A 60 3.88 -5.61 2.98
N LEU A 61 2.64 -5.17 3.21
CA LEU A 61 1.78 -5.62 4.31
C LEU A 61 0.89 -6.82 3.93
N ASP A 62 0.77 -7.15 2.64
CA ASP A 62 -0.04 -8.27 2.17
C ASP A 62 0.69 -9.62 2.29
N VAL A 63 0.59 -10.19 3.48
CA VAL A 63 1.19 -11.48 3.86
C VAL A 63 0.51 -12.67 3.15
N SER A 64 -0.70 -12.50 2.60
CA SER A 64 -1.44 -13.58 1.93
C SER A 64 -0.73 -14.11 0.69
N LYS A 65 0.13 -13.28 0.08
CA LYS A 65 0.95 -13.63 -1.08
C LYS A 65 2.15 -14.52 -0.75
N GLU A 66 2.45 -14.77 0.53
CA GLU A 66 3.55 -15.66 0.91
C GLU A 66 3.17 -17.13 0.71
N PRO A 67 4.13 -18.00 0.33
CA PRO A 67 3.90 -19.44 0.30
C PRO A 67 3.46 -19.98 1.67
N ARG A 68 2.57 -20.98 1.67
CA ARG A 68 2.03 -21.57 2.90
C ARG A 68 3.13 -22.06 3.87
N HIS A 69 4.19 -22.67 3.35
CA HIS A 69 5.32 -23.12 4.18
C HIS A 69 6.04 -21.98 4.91
N ILE A 70 6.06 -20.76 4.35
CA ILE A 70 6.61 -19.58 5.04
C ILE A 70 5.63 -19.10 6.10
N GLN A 71 4.33 -19.08 5.80
CA GLN A 71 3.31 -18.73 6.79
C GLN A 71 3.36 -19.67 7.99
N ASP A 72 3.48 -20.97 7.75
CA ASP A 72 3.62 -22.00 8.79
C ASP A 72 4.92 -21.82 9.59
N LEU A 73 6.04 -21.46 8.93
CA LEU A 73 7.33 -21.21 9.60
C LEU A 73 7.26 -20.05 10.61
N TYR A 74 6.51 -19.01 10.27
CA TYR A 74 6.26 -17.87 11.16
C TYR A 74 5.10 -18.11 12.13
N GLY A 75 4.48 -19.29 12.11
CA GLY A 75 3.41 -19.67 13.04
C GLY A 75 2.09 -18.94 12.79
N LEU A 76 1.83 -18.54 11.53
CA LEU A 76 0.57 -17.88 11.22
C LEU A 76 -0.62 -18.83 11.41
N ALA A 77 -1.63 -18.35 12.12
CA ALA A 77 -2.88 -19.05 12.32
C ALA A 77 -3.69 -19.10 11.01
N SER A 78 -4.38 -20.21 10.79
CA SER A 78 -5.27 -20.39 9.64
C SER A 78 -6.41 -19.35 9.61
N GLU A 79 -6.84 -18.86 10.78
CA GLU A 79 -7.85 -17.80 10.90
C GLU A 79 -7.28 -16.38 10.68
N GLY A 80 -5.95 -16.27 10.57
CA GLY A 80 -5.25 -15.00 10.41
C GLY A 80 -5.55 -14.01 11.55
N PRO A 81 -5.75 -12.71 11.26
CA PRO A 81 -6.04 -11.69 12.29
C PRO A 81 -7.38 -11.90 13.02
N GLY A 82 -8.23 -12.81 12.54
CA GLY A 82 -9.52 -13.14 13.15
C GLY A 82 -9.43 -14.21 14.24
N VAL A 83 -8.22 -14.59 14.67
CA VAL A 83 -8.02 -15.53 15.77
C VAL A 83 -8.57 -14.94 17.08
N ASP A 84 -9.16 -15.79 17.92
CA ASP A 84 -9.71 -15.34 19.20
C ASP A 84 -8.59 -14.83 20.13
N ASP A 85 -8.70 -13.57 20.51
CA ASP A 85 -7.78 -12.85 21.39
C ASP A 85 -8.49 -12.37 22.67
N THR A 86 -9.68 -12.91 22.98
CA THR A 86 -10.41 -12.56 24.21
C THR A 86 -9.71 -13.05 25.48
N THR A 87 -8.85 -14.06 25.35
CA THR A 87 -8.02 -14.60 26.42
C THR A 87 -6.58 -14.74 25.95
N ILE A 88 -5.61 -14.47 26.84
CA ILE A 88 -4.19 -14.62 26.52
C ILE A 88 -3.93 -16.09 26.18
N ASN A 89 -3.58 -16.36 24.92
CA ASN A 89 -3.38 -17.70 24.43
C ASN A 89 -2.22 -17.76 23.43
N VAL A 90 -1.50 -18.88 23.44
CA VAL A 90 -0.29 -19.06 22.61
C VAL A 90 -0.58 -18.86 21.12
N LYS A 91 -1.78 -19.23 20.66
CA LYS A 91 -2.15 -19.17 19.24
C LYS A 91 -2.28 -17.72 18.76
N ALA A 92 -2.99 -16.88 19.51
CA ALA A 92 -3.13 -15.45 19.22
C ALA A 92 -1.78 -14.73 19.28
N GLU A 93 -1.01 -14.95 20.35
CA GLU A 93 0.31 -14.33 20.52
C GLU A 93 1.26 -14.70 19.38
N THR A 94 1.27 -15.98 18.97
CA THR A 94 2.11 -16.46 17.87
C THR A 94 1.69 -15.85 16.53
N GLU A 95 0.38 -15.77 16.25
CA GLU A 95 -0.14 -15.16 15.02
C GLU A 95 0.26 -13.68 14.92
N PHE A 96 0.00 -12.88 15.97
CA PHE A 96 0.29 -11.45 15.93
C PHE A 96 1.79 -11.16 15.87
N PHE A 97 2.60 -11.88 16.64
CA PHE A 97 4.05 -11.69 16.63
C PHE A 97 4.69 -12.21 15.35
N GLY A 98 4.32 -13.42 14.91
CA GLY A 98 4.78 -14.03 13.66
C GLY A 98 4.47 -13.16 12.45
N ARG A 99 3.26 -12.59 12.39
CA ARG A 99 2.86 -11.65 11.34
C ARG A 99 3.72 -10.39 11.33
N LYS A 100 4.02 -9.80 12.50
CA LYS A 100 4.95 -8.64 12.60
C LYS A 100 6.34 -8.99 12.07
N CYS A 101 6.87 -10.16 12.45
CA CYS A 101 8.18 -10.62 11.99
C CYS A 101 8.22 -10.85 10.47
N LEU A 102 7.16 -11.42 9.89
CA LEU A 102 7.08 -11.67 8.46
C LEU A 102 6.93 -10.37 7.66
N VAL A 103 6.14 -9.42 8.16
CA VAL A 103 6.08 -8.05 7.59
C VAL A 103 7.45 -7.38 7.67
N ALA A 104 8.15 -7.48 8.80
CA ALA A 104 9.49 -6.94 8.95
C ALA A 104 10.47 -7.52 7.92
N ARG A 105 10.45 -8.84 7.68
CA ARG A 105 11.23 -9.48 6.62
C ARG A 105 10.95 -8.85 5.25
N ARG A 106 9.68 -8.69 4.89
CA ARG A 106 9.27 -8.12 3.60
C ARG A 106 9.68 -6.66 3.44
N LEU A 107 9.71 -5.89 4.53
CA LEU A 107 10.21 -4.52 4.55
C LEU A 107 11.73 -4.51 4.32
N LEU A 108 12.48 -5.39 4.98
CA LEU A 108 13.93 -5.54 4.79
C LEU A 108 14.28 -5.93 3.34
N GLU A 109 13.54 -6.87 2.75
CA GLU A 109 13.69 -7.27 1.35
C GLU A 109 13.42 -6.11 0.36
N ARG A 110 12.60 -5.14 0.76
CA ARG A 110 12.31 -3.92 -0.01
C ARG A 110 13.30 -2.78 0.27
N GLY A 111 14.35 -3.03 1.04
CA GLY A 111 15.42 -2.05 1.31
C GLY A 111 15.14 -1.08 2.44
N VAL A 112 14.13 -1.36 3.28
CA VAL A 112 13.90 -0.58 4.51
C VAL A 112 15.07 -0.82 5.47
N ARG A 113 15.74 0.26 5.87
CA ARG A 113 16.97 0.18 6.70
C ARG A 113 16.68 -0.06 8.18
N PHE A 114 15.48 0.30 8.66
CA PHE A 114 15.11 0.20 10.07
C PHE A 114 13.62 -0.13 10.21
N VAL A 115 13.30 -1.11 11.04
CA VAL A 115 11.94 -1.58 11.35
C VAL A 115 11.83 -1.66 12.87
N GLN A 116 10.77 -1.09 13.46
CA GLN A 116 10.51 -1.02 14.91
C GLN A 116 9.07 -1.42 15.23
#